data_AF-A0A7S3SPA9-F1
#
_entry.id   AF-A0A7S3SPA9-F1
#
_cell.length_a   1.000
_cell.length_b   1.000
_cell.length_c   1.000
_cell.angle_alpha   90.00
_cell.angle_beta   90.00
_cell.angle_gamma   90.00
#
_symmetry.space_group_name_H-M   'P 1'
#
loop_
_entity.id
_entity.type
_entity.pdbx_description
1 polymer ?
#
loop_
_entity_poly.entity_id
_entity_poly.type
_entity_poly.pdbx_seq_one_letter_code
_entity_poly.pdbx_strand_id
1 'polypeptide(L)'
;SRSTAMGAYTTASGSRSTAMGHYTTASGYLSTAMCYYTTAESFAETVVGQYNALGGSPSYDSWVATDAAFRVGIGTADNDRKDALTVYKNGTVVISGDLVVAGSTVSSNPGRRLAALETSAEKQKQLKAEIKEELKAEIKEQLKAE
;
A
#
# COMPACT_ATOMS: atom_id res chain seq x y z
N SER A 1 -30.23 12.71 9.78
CA SER A 1 -28.81 12.33 9.70
C SER A 1 -28.09 12.85 10.93
N ARG A 2 -27.04 12.18 11.41
CA ARG A 2 -26.11 12.72 12.42
C ARG A 2 -24.78 12.90 11.72
N SER A 3 -24.28 14.11 11.55
CA SER A 3 -22.95 14.35 10.95
C SER A 3 -22.24 15.45 11.75
N THR A 4 -20.92 15.53 11.60
CA THR A 4 -20.09 16.53 12.27
C THR A 4 -19.30 17.31 11.24
N ALA A 5 -19.45 18.64 11.21
CA ALA A 5 -18.64 19.55 10.41
C ALA A 5 -17.94 20.55 11.34
N MET A 6 -16.61 20.61 11.30
CA MET A 6 -15.81 21.46 12.19
C MET A 6 -14.68 22.17 11.44
N GLY A 7 -14.54 23.48 11.63
CA GLY A 7 -13.56 24.31 10.90
C GLY A 7 -14.24 25.20 9.86
N ALA A 8 -13.48 25.68 8.87
CA ALA A 8 -13.96 26.64 7.88
C ALA A 8 -14.26 25.98 6.54
N TYR A 9 -15.42 26.29 5.95
CA TYR A 9 -15.87 25.74 4.66
C TYR A 9 -15.96 24.21 4.61
N THR A 10 -16.26 23.57 5.73
CA THR A 10 -16.41 22.10 5.79
C THR A 10 -17.85 21.67 5.48
N THR A 11 -18.01 20.51 4.83
CA THR A 11 -19.31 19.93 4.47
C THR A 11 -19.35 18.45 4.81
N ALA A 12 -20.18 18.06 5.78
CA ALA A 12 -20.42 16.66 6.15
C ALA A 12 -21.83 16.23 5.71
N SER A 13 -21.99 15.90 4.42
CA SER A 13 -23.27 15.59 3.78
C SER A 13 -23.68 14.12 3.89
N GLY A 14 -22.71 13.21 4.03
CA GLY A 14 -22.99 11.80 4.28
C GLY A 14 -23.65 11.56 5.64
N SER A 15 -24.56 10.59 5.75
CA SER A 15 -25.10 10.24 7.07
C SER A 15 -24.01 9.58 7.93
N ARG A 16 -23.87 10.02 9.18
CA ARG A 16 -22.80 9.60 10.10
C ARG A 16 -21.39 9.97 9.63
N SER A 17 -21.28 10.96 8.74
CA SER A 17 -20.01 11.48 8.25
C SER A 17 -19.37 12.50 9.19
N THR A 18 -18.07 12.71 9.04
CA THR A 18 -17.29 13.74 9.73
C THR A 18 -16.42 14.52 8.76
N ALA A 19 -16.55 15.84 8.71
CA ALA A 19 -15.66 16.75 7.97
C ALA A 19 -14.97 17.71 8.95
N MET A 20 -13.64 17.75 8.97
CA MET A 20 -12.87 18.62 9.85
C MET A 20 -11.74 19.35 9.11
N GLY A 21 -11.54 20.65 9.36
CA GLY A 21 -10.42 21.43 8.80
C GLY A 21 -10.85 22.60 7.92
N HIS A 22 -10.22 22.77 6.75
CA HIS A 22 -10.46 23.89 5.83
C HIS A 22 -10.82 23.36 4.44
N TYR A 23 -12.02 23.69 3.94
CA TYR A 23 -12.56 23.18 2.65
C TYR A 23 -12.59 21.65 2.56
N THR A 24 -13.02 20.95 3.61
CA THR A 24 -13.14 19.49 3.59
C THR A 24 -14.57 19.03 3.36
N THR A 25 -14.75 17.95 2.60
CA THR A 25 -16.08 17.41 2.25
C THR A 25 -16.15 15.91 2.53
N ALA A 26 -17.10 15.48 3.37
CA ALA A 26 -17.37 14.07 3.65
C ALA A 26 -18.75 13.70 3.10
N SER A 27 -18.78 13.14 1.90
CA SER A 27 -20.00 12.82 1.13
C SER A 27 -20.48 11.39 1.35
N GLY A 28 -19.57 10.45 1.59
CA GLY A 28 -19.92 9.05 1.82
C GLY A 28 -20.63 8.82 3.16
N TYR A 29 -21.53 7.85 3.22
CA TYR A 29 -22.10 7.34 4.47
C TYR A 29 -20.96 6.80 5.36
N LEU A 30 -20.93 7.18 6.64
CA LEU A 30 -19.83 6.89 7.58
C LEU A 30 -18.43 7.42 7.16
N SER A 31 -18.35 8.31 6.17
CA SER A 31 -17.05 8.82 5.71
C SER A 31 -16.44 9.86 6.65
N THR A 32 -15.12 10.03 6.58
CA THR A 32 -14.36 11.04 7.34
C THR A 32 -13.40 11.78 6.42
N ALA A 33 -13.48 13.11 6.34
CA ALA A 33 -12.54 13.96 5.60
C ALA A 33 -11.89 14.97 6.55
N MET A 34 -10.55 15.03 6.58
CA MET A 34 -9.78 15.86 7.51
C MET A 34 -8.69 16.66 6.79
N CYS A 35 -8.29 17.79 7.41
CA CYS A 35 -7.18 18.67 6.98
C CYS A 35 -7.59 19.74 5.94
N TYR A 36 -6.98 19.79 4.73
CA TYR A 36 -7.12 20.93 3.81
C TYR A 36 -7.53 20.49 2.40
N TYR A 37 -8.68 20.97 1.90
CA TYR A 37 -9.18 20.68 0.55
C TYR A 37 -9.35 19.18 0.23
N THR A 38 -9.66 18.37 1.25
CA THR A 38 -9.86 16.93 1.09
C THR A 38 -11.32 16.53 0.95
N THR A 39 -11.62 15.55 0.11
CA THR A 39 -12.97 14.99 -0.10
C THR A 39 -12.95 13.48 0.13
N ALA A 40 -13.80 12.98 1.05
CA ALA A 40 -14.10 11.56 1.23
C ALA A 40 -15.45 11.25 0.57
N GLU A 41 -15.46 10.47 -0.51
CA GLU A 41 -16.61 10.35 -1.40
C GLU A 41 -17.39 9.05 -1.23
N SER A 42 -16.70 7.97 -0.88
CA SER A 42 -17.30 6.64 -0.81
C SER A 42 -17.69 6.22 0.60
N PHE A 43 -18.55 5.20 0.69
CA PHE A 43 -19.00 4.58 1.94
C PHE A 43 -17.82 4.21 2.84
N ALA A 44 -17.83 4.68 4.08
CA ALA A 44 -16.81 4.43 5.10
C ALA A 44 -15.37 4.81 4.70
N GLU A 45 -15.18 5.74 3.78
CA GLU A 45 -13.86 6.24 3.39
C GLU A 45 -13.30 7.22 4.43
N THR A 46 -12.00 7.13 4.72
CA THR A 46 -11.27 8.13 5.52
C THR A 46 -10.20 8.82 4.68
N VAL A 47 -10.16 10.14 4.70
CA VAL A 47 -9.21 10.95 3.93
C VAL A 47 -8.51 11.96 4.82
N VAL A 48 -7.19 12.05 4.71
CA VAL A 48 -6.33 13.03 5.39
C VAL A 48 -5.37 13.69 4.39
N GLY A 49 -4.68 14.75 4.83
CA GLY A 49 -3.64 15.42 4.04
C GLY A 49 -4.16 16.65 3.31
N GLN A 50 -3.75 16.82 2.05
CA GLN A 50 -4.10 18.01 1.28
C GLN A 50 -4.43 17.65 -0.18
N TYR A 51 -5.51 18.21 -0.72
CA TYR A 51 -5.92 18.03 -2.14
C TYR A 51 -5.83 16.57 -2.62
N ASN A 52 -6.51 15.65 -1.93
CA ASN A 52 -6.54 14.23 -2.34
C ASN A 52 -7.17 14.07 -3.74
N ALA A 53 -6.79 13.00 -4.42
CA ALA A 53 -7.41 12.60 -5.67
C ALA A 53 -8.88 12.23 -5.43
N LEU A 54 -9.73 12.56 -6.41
CA LEU A 54 -11.16 12.25 -6.37
C LEU A 54 -11.42 10.92 -7.09
N GLY A 55 -12.31 10.10 -6.52
CA GLY A 55 -12.85 8.91 -7.13
C GLY A 55 -13.79 9.31 -8.27
N GLY A 56 -13.55 8.81 -9.48
CA GLY A 56 -14.38 9.16 -10.64
C GLY A 56 -15.86 8.78 -10.48
N SER A 57 -16.15 7.64 -9.84
CA SER A 57 -17.51 7.12 -9.58
C SER A 57 -17.58 6.31 -8.27
N PRO A 58 -17.51 6.96 -7.10
CA PRO A 58 -17.51 6.27 -5.81
C PRO A 58 -18.93 5.85 -5.39
N SER A 59 -19.05 4.72 -4.70
CA SER A 59 -20.31 4.29 -4.10
C SER A 59 -20.44 4.89 -2.70
N TYR A 60 -21.39 5.79 -2.51
CA TYR A 60 -21.51 6.59 -1.28
C TYR A 60 -22.21 5.84 -0.13
N ASP A 61 -22.97 4.77 -0.40
CA ASP A 61 -23.82 4.08 0.59
C ASP A 61 -23.54 2.58 0.76
N SER A 62 -22.60 2.02 0.00
CA SER A 62 -22.32 0.58 -0.02
C SER A 62 -20.83 0.25 -0.12
N TRP A 63 -20.46 -0.93 0.40
CA TRP A 63 -19.09 -1.42 0.37
C TRP A 63 -18.75 -2.00 -1.00
N VAL A 64 -18.24 -1.15 -1.90
CA VAL A 64 -17.77 -1.58 -3.22
C VAL A 64 -16.26 -1.79 -3.21
N ALA A 65 -15.84 -3.00 -3.58
CA ALA A 65 -14.46 -3.45 -3.42
C ALA A 65 -13.40 -2.57 -4.14
N THR A 66 -13.80 -1.87 -5.21
CA THR A 66 -12.95 -0.97 -6.00
C THR A 66 -12.91 0.48 -5.50
N ASP A 67 -13.67 0.81 -4.45
CA ASP A 67 -13.64 2.14 -3.85
C ASP A 67 -12.54 2.22 -2.78
N ALA A 68 -12.08 3.44 -2.51
CA ALA A 68 -11.14 3.69 -1.45
C ALA A 68 -11.78 3.53 -0.06
N ALA A 69 -11.07 2.87 0.85
CA ALA A 69 -11.34 2.88 2.27
C ALA A 69 -10.51 3.96 2.98
N PHE A 70 -9.31 4.25 2.48
CA PHE A 70 -8.42 5.23 3.07
C PHE A 70 -7.54 5.93 2.02
N ARG A 71 -7.37 7.26 2.13
CA ARG A 71 -6.46 8.05 1.28
C ARG A 71 -5.63 9.04 2.09
N VAL A 72 -4.42 9.30 1.60
CA VAL A 72 -3.56 10.40 2.05
C VAL A 72 -3.28 11.31 0.86
N GLY A 73 -3.93 12.48 0.84
CA GLY A 73 -3.74 13.49 -0.21
C GLY A 73 -2.42 14.24 -0.05
N ILE A 74 -1.71 14.46 -1.16
CA ILE A 74 -0.49 15.28 -1.28
C ILE A 74 -0.54 16.22 -2.48
N GLY A 75 -1.75 16.59 -2.92
CA GLY A 75 -1.91 17.58 -3.97
C GLY A 75 -1.55 18.98 -3.48
N THR A 76 -1.37 19.91 -4.41
CA THR A 76 -1.01 21.30 -4.07
C THR A 76 -2.03 22.34 -4.49
N ALA A 77 -2.96 21.95 -5.36
CA ALA A 77 -4.04 22.79 -5.89
C ALA A 77 -5.18 21.93 -6.42
N ASP A 78 -6.33 22.53 -6.75
CA ASP A 78 -7.48 21.80 -7.31
C ASP A 78 -7.18 21.13 -8.66
N ASN A 79 -6.26 21.68 -9.45
CA ASN A 79 -5.78 21.09 -10.70
C ASN A 79 -4.55 20.17 -10.53
N ASP A 80 -4.09 19.96 -9.29
CA ASP A 80 -2.97 19.06 -8.94
C ASP A 80 -3.36 18.17 -7.75
N ARG A 81 -4.56 17.59 -7.82
CA ARG A 81 -5.05 16.65 -6.81
C ARG A 81 -4.41 15.28 -6.98
N LYS A 82 -3.83 14.73 -5.92
CA LYS A 82 -3.12 13.44 -5.94
C LYS A 82 -3.02 12.83 -4.55
N ASP A 83 -2.90 11.51 -4.53
CA ASP A 83 -2.72 10.73 -3.29
C ASP A 83 -1.30 10.19 -3.22
N ALA A 84 -0.70 10.22 -2.03
CA ALA A 84 0.52 9.48 -1.72
C ALA A 84 0.22 8.00 -1.51
N LEU A 85 -0.93 7.72 -0.90
CA LEU A 85 -1.38 6.39 -0.54
C LEU A 85 -2.90 6.27 -0.73
N THR A 86 -3.33 5.18 -1.36
CA THR A 86 -4.73 4.78 -1.46
C THR A 86 -4.87 3.33 -1.02
N VAL A 87 -5.75 3.05 -0.07
CA VAL A 87 -6.16 1.70 0.30
C VAL A 87 -7.58 1.48 -0.23
N TYR A 88 -7.75 0.50 -1.10
CA TYR A 88 -9.03 0.08 -1.62
C TYR A 88 -9.71 -0.93 -0.69
N LYS A 89 -11.04 -0.98 -0.75
CA LYS A 89 -11.87 -1.89 0.05
C LYS A 89 -11.62 -3.38 -0.22
N ASN A 90 -11.03 -3.72 -1.36
CA ASN A 90 -10.55 -5.08 -1.68
C ASN A 90 -9.19 -5.43 -1.07
N GLY A 91 -8.57 -4.53 -0.30
CA GLY A 91 -7.25 -4.71 0.31
C GLY A 91 -6.07 -4.32 -0.58
N THR A 92 -6.32 -3.86 -1.81
CA THR A 92 -5.25 -3.32 -2.66
C THR A 92 -4.74 -2.00 -2.08
N VAL A 93 -3.43 -1.89 -1.90
CA VAL A 93 -2.76 -0.66 -1.46
C VAL A 93 -1.93 -0.12 -2.63
N VAL A 94 -2.15 1.14 -2.98
CA VAL A 94 -1.38 1.87 -3.99
C VAL A 94 -0.56 2.95 -3.29
N ILE A 95 0.73 3.01 -3.59
CA ILE A 95 1.68 4.02 -3.10
C ILE A 95 2.26 4.72 -4.33
N SER A 96 2.12 6.03 -4.41
CA SER A 96 2.54 6.83 -5.57
C SER A 96 4.04 7.13 -5.61
N GLY A 97 4.72 6.98 -4.47
CA GLY A 97 6.17 7.14 -4.33
C GLY A 97 6.87 5.86 -3.87
N ASP A 98 8.09 6.00 -3.38
CA ASP A 98 8.86 4.86 -2.89
C ASP A 98 8.32 4.32 -1.57
N LEU A 99 8.15 3.00 -1.50
CA LEU A 99 7.94 2.29 -0.24
C LEU A 99 9.29 1.85 0.32
N VAL A 100 9.72 2.53 1.39
CA VAL A 100 10.93 2.15 2.12
C VAL A 100 10.56 1.14 3.21
N VAL A 101 11.02 -0.10 3.08
CA VAL A 101 10.86 -1.16 4.10
C VAL A 101 12.24 -1.51 4.65
N ALA A 102 12.53 -1.07 5.88
CA ALA A 102 13.77 -1.43 6.54
C ALA A 102 13.81 -2.96 6.80
N GLY A 103 14.80 -3.66 6.23
CA GLY A 103 15.15 -5.04 6.61
C GLY A 103 14.55 -6.22 5.81
N SER A 104 13.90 -6.01 4.65
CA SER A 104 13.36 -7.02 3.70
C SER A 104 12.59 -8.21 4.32
N THR A 105 11.29 -8.37 4.07
CA THR A 105 10.79 -8.88 2.78
C THR A 105 9.45 -8.28 2.38
N VAL A 106 9.39 -7.61 1.22
CA VAL A 106 8.12 -7.46 0.49
C VAL A 106 7.90 -8.76 -0.27
N SER A 107 6.93 -9.57 0.18
CA SER A 107 6.47 -10.72 -0.59
C SER A 107 4.97 -10.59 -0.82
N SER A 108 4.58 -10.42 -2.08
CA SER A 108 3.20 -10.47 -2.52
C SER A 108 2.73 -11.87 -2.95
N ASN A 109 3.53 -12.94 -2.77
CA ASN A 109 3.13 -14.28 -3.20
C ASN A 109 3.68 -15.42 -2.30
N PRO A 110 2.83 -16.12 -1.51
CA PRO A 110 3.27 -17.19 -0.60
C PRO A 110 4.07 -18.31 -1.30
N GLY A 111 3.69 -18.71 -2.52
CA GLY A 111 4.35 -19.81 -3.24
C GLY A 111 5.71 -19.46 -3.84
N ARG A 112 5.96 -18.20 -4.21
CA ARG A 112 7.25 -17.77 -4.81
C ARG A 112 8.34 -17.59 -3.76
N ARG A 113 7.99 -17.26 -2.51
CA ARG A 113 8.96 -17.29 -1.39
C ARG A 113 9.47 -18.70 -1.16
N LEU A 114 8.56 -19.68 -1.14
CA LEU A 114 8.90 -21.07 -0.89
C LEU A 114 9.75 -21.63 -2.05
N ALA A 115 9.33 -21.41 -3.30
CA ALA A 115 10.10 -21.84 -4.47
C ALA A 115 11.49 -21.14 -4.59
N ALA A 116 11.59 -19.85 -4.24
CA ALA A 116 12.88 -19.15 -4.24
C ALA A 116 13.82 -19.65 -3.14
N LEU A 117 13.27 -19.98 -1.96
CA LEU A 117 14.03 -20.60 -0.86
C LEU A 117 14.46 -22.04 -1.20
N GLU A 118 13.57 -22.85 -1.78
CA GLU A 118 13.87 -24.20 -2.26
C GLU A 118 14.96 -24.19 -3.34
N THR A 119 14.86 -23.28 -4.31
CA THR A 119 15.87 -23.10 -5.36
C THR A 119 17.22 -22.66 -4.78
N SER A 120 17.22 -21.77 -3.78
CA SER A 120 18.45 -21.34 -3.12
C SER A 120 19.09 -22.46 -2.30
N ALA A 121 18.28 -23.29 -1.64
CA ALA A 121 18.76 -24.45 -0.87
C ALA A 121 19.38 -25.51 -1.78
N GLU A 122 18.77 -25.80 -2.93
CA GLU A 122 19.30 -26.80 -3.87
C GLU A 122 20.60 -26.33 -4.53
N LYS A 123 20.71 -25.04 -4.89
CA LYS A 123 21.97 -24.44 -5.35
C LYS A 123 23.09 -24.56 -4.32
N GLN A 124 22.79 -24.33 -3.03
CA GLN A 124 23.79 -24.49 -1.98
C GLN A 124 24.21 -25.95 -1.77
N LYS A 125 23.30 -26.91 -1.96
CA LYS A 125 23.60 -28.33 -1.88
C LYS A 125 24.49 -28.79 -3.04
N GLN A 126 24.20 -28.34 -4.26
CA GLN A 126 25.02 -28.60 -5.45
C GLN A 126 26.42 -28.01 -5.31
N LEU A 127 26.52 -26.73 -4.91
CA LEU A 127 27.80 -26.07 -4.70
C LEU A 127 28.66 -26.79 -3.66
N LYS A 128 28.07 -27.29 -2.56
CA LYS A 128 28.79 -28.08 -1.56
C LYS A 128 29.27 -29.43 -2.10
N ALA A 129 28.53 -30.04 -3.02
CA ALA A 129 28.93 -31.29 -3.64
C ALA A 129 30.10 -31.07 -4.63
N GLU A 130 30.01 -30.02 -5.44
CA GLU A 130 31.07 -29.63 -6.39
C GLU A 130 32.39 -29.35 -5.67
N ILE A 131 32.37 -28.47 -4.66
CA ILE A 131 33.57 -28.14 -3.86
C ILE A 131 34.19 -29.39 -3.22
N LYS A 132 33.36 -30.36 -2.78
CA LYS A 132 33.85 -31.60 -2.18
C LYS A 132 34.57 -32.49 -3.19
N GLU A 133 34.08 -32.57 -4.41
CA GLU A 133 34.72 -33.39 -5.46
C GLU A 133 35.97 -32.71 -6.02
N GLU A 134 35.97 -31.39 -6.18
CA GLU A 134 37.17 -30.61 -6.54
C GLU A 134 38.29 -30.82 -5.52
N LEU A 135 37.99 -30.67 -4.22
CA LEU A 135 38.99 -30.84 -3.17
C LEU A 135 39.57 -32.26 -3.13
N LYS A 136 38.74 -33.29 -3.36
CA LYS A 136 39.23 -34.68 -3.45
C LYS A 136 40.14 -34.88 -4.65
N ALA A 137 39.83 -34.25 -5.79
CA ALA A 137 40.64 -34.35 -7.00
C ALA A 137 42.01 -33.68 -6.78
N GLU A 138 42.03 -32.48 -6.21
CA GLU A 138 43.26 -31.75 -5.88
C GLU A 138 44.15 -32.53 -4.90
N ILE A 139 43.59 -33.08 -3.82
CA ILE A 139 44.35 -33.88 -2.85
C ILE A 139 44.95 -35.12 -3.52
N LYS A 140 44.17 -35.79 -4.39
CA LYS A 140 44.64 -36.97 -5.09
C LYS A 140 45.74 -36.65 -6.11
N GLU A 141 45.71 -35.46 -6.71
CA GLU A 141 46.76 -34.99 -7.61
C GLU A 141 48.03 -34.65 -6.83
N GLN A 142 47.91 -33.95 -5.69
CA GLN A 142 49.03 -33.65 -4.80
C GLN A 142 49.71 -34.93 -4.29
N LEU A 143 48.94 -35.93 -3.84
CA LEU A 143 49.47 -37.22 -3.37
C LEU A 143 50.11 -38.10 -4.46
N LYS A 144 49.89 -37.80 -5.74
CA LYS A 144 50.56 -38.50 -6.86
C LYS A 144 51.83 -37.80 -7.32
N ALA A 145 51.99 -36.53 -6.96
CA ALA A 145 53.16 -35.73 -7.31
C ALA A 145 54.30 -35.86 -6.27
N GLU A 146 54.01 -36.43 -5.08
CA GLU A 146 54.97 -36.85 -4.05
C GLU A 146 55.39 -38.32 -4.22
#